data_AF-C4XKU1-F1
#
_entry.id   AF-C4XKU1-F1
#
_cell.length_a   1.000
_cell.length_b   1.000
_cell.length_c   1.000
_cell.angle_alpha   90.00
_cell.angle_beta   90.00
_cell.angle_gamma   90.00
#
_symmetry.space_group_name_H-M   'P 1'
#
loop_
_entity.id
_entity.type
_entity.pdbx_description
1 polymer ?
#
loop_
_entity_poly.entity_id
_entity_poly.type
_entity_poly.pdbx_seq_one_letter_code
_entity_poly.pdbx_strand_id
1 'polypeptide(L)'
;MSADNDQKSKLAAGATGGIGSIGKTGGPGLPGLPITTTEDATINPPHLDENDETMRHLVMHFQGATGAMGGKPEQDVHIEAGKPIPVETLQRVTSTMTGQIEKLNKEQTLLQLKEQNMAAEGVFGSARAKMVNIGYVIGCLLVHLKKLVMAEGNENWGDYISREFPEMSRRTREKCMNLANTSGILKHADIGVDAAELVIQAIKPIKHMLSKEDPIGDLFARSGITINYAQIEKGHLTPMIKGVITRQKLLQKDLDVDVRVSTDFNKVAGSVTAVDIAVMLDRKEHGLSPQGYMEEVIANNGTRPNDASDTNSPQKPIKYINAETVKLKSFIDHLLEDQADLKKLDLTHLEALSTAVNNLIARCTA
;
A
#
# COMPACT_ATOMS: atom_id res chain seq x y z
N MET A 1 -65.92 -36.74 -10.02
CA MET A 1 -65.82 -35.53 -9.18
C MET A 1 -64.50 -35.61 -8.41
N SER A 2 -63.68 -34.57 -8.61
CA SER A 2 -62.55 -34.04 -7.82
C SER A 2 -61.36 -34.92 -7.36
N ALA A 3 -60.25 -34.71 -8.09
CA ALA A 3 -58.91 -34.23 -7.68
C ALA A 3 -58.47 -34.26 -6.21
N ASP A 4 -57.23 -34.75 -5.96
CA ASP A 4 -56.06 -34.00 -5.42
C ASP A 4 -54.95 -34.98 -4.99
N ASN A 5 -53.65 -34.69 -4.96
CA ASN A 5 -52.74 -33.88 -5.77
C ASN A 5 -51.32 -34.39 -5.40
N ASP A 6 -50.51 -34.78 -6.39
CA ASP A 6 -49.13 -35.25 -6.23
C ASP A 6 -48.17 -34.05 -6.09
N GLN A 7 -47.29 -34.05 -5.08
CA GLN A 7 -46.07 -33.24 -5.14
C GLN A 7 -44.91 -33.87 -4.35
N LYS A 8 -44.04 -34.58 -5.10
CA LYS A 8 -42.68 -34.97 -4.67
C LYS A 8 -41.76 -33.75 -4.77
N SER A 9 -41.14 -33.33 -3.68
CA SER A 9 -40.02 -32.38 -3.71
C SER A 9 -38.74 -33.11 -4.13
N LYS A 10 -38.19 -32.74 -5.29
CA LYS A 10 -36.86 -33.14 -5.75
C LYS A 10 -35.84 -32.15 -5.21
N LEU A 11 -34.99 -32.58 -4.28
CA LEU A 11 -33.72 -31.94 -3.97
C LEU A 11 -32.74 -32.21 -5.11
N ALA A 12 -32.36 -31.16 -5.83
CA ALA A 12 -31.31 -31.23 -6.85
C ALA A 12 -29.94 -31.08 -6.18
N ALA A 13 -29.12 -32.12 -6.36
CA ALA A 13 -27.70 -32.12 -6.09
C ALA A 13 -26.94 -31.25 -7.10
N GLY A 14 -25.87 -30.59 -6.66
CA GLY A 14 -24.82 -30.10 -7.55
C GLY A 14 -24.22 -28.75 -7.14
N ALA A 15 -23.10 -28.78 -6.42
CA ALA A 15 -22.04 -27.77 -6.49
C ALA A 15 -20.80 -28.25 -5.69
N THR A 16 -20.03 -29.17 -6.27
CA THR A 16 -18.64 -29.41 -5.83
C THR A 16 -17.74 -28.36 -6.48
N GLY A 17 -17.31 -27.38 -5.70
CA GLY A 17 -16.34 -26.37 -6.12
C GLY A 17 -14.97 -27.02 -6.39
N GLY A 18 -14.59 -27.07 -7.65
CA GLY A 18 -13.29 -27.56 -8.10
C GLY A 18 -12.18 -26.57 -7.74
N ILE A 19 -11.15 -27.10 -7.11
CA ILE A 19 -9.88 -26.44 -6.81
C ILE A 19 -9.10 -26.34 -8.14
N GLY A 20 -8.77 -25.13 -8.61
CA GLY A 20 -8.16 -24.96 -9.93
C GLY A 20 -7.30 -23.71 -10.14
N SER A 21 -6.01 -23.96 -10.37
CA SER A 21 -4.98 -23.16 -11.07
C SER A 21 -4.48 -21.85 -10.46
N ILE A 22 -3.15 -21.80 -10.31
CA ILE A 22 -2.33 -20.72 -9.81
C ILE A 22 -1.73 -20.01 -11.03
N GLY A 23 -2.43 -18.97 -11.52
CA GLY A 23 -1.93 -18.12 -12.61
C GLY A 23 -0.86 -17.13 -12.14
N LYS A 24 0.20 -16.96 -12.94
CA LYS A 24 1.27 -15.97 -12.77
C LYS A 24 0.90 -14.67 -13.46
N THR A 25 0.54 -13.62 -12.70
CA THR A 25 0.48 -12.25 -13.23
C THR A 25 1.05 -11.27 -12.21
N GLY A 26 2.36 -11.03 -12.30
CA GLY A 26 3.08 -10.03 -11.49
C GLY A 26 3.74 -9.01 -12.42
N GLY A 27 2.98 -8.01 -12.86
CA GLY A 27 3.51 -6.82 -13.51
C GLY A 27 3.80 -5.71 -12.49
N PRO A 28 4.79 -4.84 -12.74
CA PRO A 28 5.22 -3.83 -11.78
C PRO A 28 4.14 -2.75 -11.58
N GLY A 29 3.71 -2.55 -10.34
CA GLY A 29 2.76 -1.49 -9.98
C GLY A 29 3.33 -0.11 -10.29
N LEU A 30 2.70 0.59 -11.24
CA LEU A 30 2.92 2.01 -11.47
C LEU A 30 2.27 2.82 -10.33
N PRO A 31 2.91 3.91 -9.87
CA PRO A 31 2.33 4.81 -8.87
C PRO A 31 1.12 5.53 -9.46
N GLY A 32 0.02 5.58 -8.70
CA GLY A 32 -1.22 6.24 -9.10
C GLY A 32 -0.99 7.72 -9.39
N LEU A 33 -1.26 8.11 -10.64
CA LEU A 33 -1.36 9.51 -11.03
C LEU A 33 -2.77 10.05 -10.67
N PRO A 34 -2.90 11.36 -10.41
CA PRO A 34 -4.18 11.96 -10.08
C PRO A 34 -5.15 11.84 -11.25
N ILE A 35 -6.38 11.40 -10.97
CA ILE A 35 -7.47 11.34 -11.95
C ILE A 35 -7.97 12.77 -12.17
N THR A 36 -7.53 13.42 -13.24
CA THR A 36 -8.26 14.56 -13.81
C THR A 36 -9.42 14.00 -14.61
N THR A 37 -10.63 14.16 -14.07
CA THR A 37 -11.90 13.89 -14.76
C THR A 37 -12.04 14.79 -15.98
N THR A 38 -12.21 14.20 -17.17
CA THR A 38 -13.31 14.40 -18.13
C THR A 38 -12.83 13.94 -19.50
N GLU A 39 -13.19 12.72 -19.88
CA GLU A 39 -13.44 12.26 -21.25
C GLU A 39 -13.90 10.81 -21.13
N ASP A 40 -14.89 10.41 -21.93
CA ASP A 40 -15.43 9.04 -21.95
C ASP A 40 -14.29 8.04 -22.12
N ALA A 41 -13.83 7.49 -21.01
CA ALA A 41 -12.80 6.47 -20.97
C ALA A 41 -13.42 5.20 -21.55
N THR A 42 -13.32 5.04 -22.87
CA THR A 42 -13.34 3.73 -23.47
C THR A 42 -12.20 2.98 -22.80
N ILE A 43 -12.55 2.07 -21.90
CA ILE A 43 -11.60 1.18 -21.24
C ILE A 43 -11.05 0.29 -22.36
N ASN A 44 -9.97 0.73 -23.01
CA ASN A 44 -9.18 -0.17 -23.83
C ASN A 44 -8.53 -1.15 -22.86
N PRO A 45 -8.89 -2.45 -22.90
CA PRO A 45 -8.21 -3.42 -22.06
C PRO A 45 -6.71 -3.34 -22.36
N PRO A 46 -5.84 -3.44 -21.33
CA PRO A 46 -4.41 -3.50 -21.55
C PRO A 46 -4.12 -4.57 -22.62
N HIS A 47 -3.14 -4.36 -23.49
CA HIS A 47 -2.70 -5.37 -24.46
C HIS A 47 -2.45 -6.68 -23.69
N LEU A 48 -3.42 -7.59 -23.73
CA LEU A 48 -3.35 -8.89 -23.10
C LEU A 48 -2.46 -9.70 -24.02
N ASP A 49 -1.21 -9.90 -23.60
CA ASP A 49 -0.38 -10.97 -24.14
C ASP A 49 -1.23 -12.25 -24.11
N GLU A 50 -1.37 -12.94 -25.25
CA GLU A 50 -2.27 -14.07 -25.48
C GLU A 50 -1.87 -15.33 -24.68
N ASN A 51 -1.35 -15.16 -23.47
CA ASN A 51 -1.16 -16.24 -22.52
C ASN A 51 -2.54 -16.74 -22.07
N ASP A 52 -2.93 -17.87 -22.68
CA ASP A 52 -4.15 -18.66 -22.51
C ASP A 52 -4.70 -18.65 -21.06
N GLU A 53 -3.82 -18.71 -20.06
CA GLU A 53 -4.20 -18.76 -18.64
C GLU A 53 -4.85 -17.46 -18.11
N THR A 54 -4.40 -16.28 -18.54
CA THR A 54 -4.96 -14.99 -18.07
C THR A 54 -6.34 -14.75 -18.69
N MET A 55 -6.45 -14.95 -20.01
CA MET A 55 -7.73 -14.85 -20.73
C MET A 55 -8.75 -15.85 -20.19
N ARG A 56 -8.31 -17.08 -19.92
CA ARG A 56 -9.14 -18.13 -19.32
C ARG A 56 -9.64 -17.76 -17.94
N HIS A 57 -8.76 -17.24 -17.09
CA HIS A 57 -9.16 -16.75 -15.78
C HIS A 57 -10.20 -15.63 -15.89
N LEU A 58 -10.02 -14.66 -16.79
CA LEU A 58 -10.97 -13.56 -17.01
C LEU A 58 -12.36 -14.07 -17.43
N VAL A 59 -12.41 -14.95 -18.43
CA VAL A 59 -13.68 -15.51 -18.92
C VAL A 59 -14.38 -16.33 -17.83
N MET A 60 -13.66 -17.22 -17.13
CA MET A 60 -14.22 -18.01 -16.03
C MET A 60 -14.75 -17.11 -14.89
N HIS A 61 -14.01 -16.05 -14.56
CA HIS A 61 -14.40 -15.12 -13.51
C HIS A 61 -15.70 -14.38 -13.87
N PHE A 62 -15.80 -13.83 -15.08
CA PHE A 62 -17.01 -13.12 -15.51
C PHE A 62 -18.23 -14.03 -15.69
N GLN A 63 -18.05 -15.27 -16.15
CA GLN A 63 -19.12 -16.28 -16.18
C GLN A 63 -19.60 -16.62 -14.76
N GLY A 64 -18.67 -16.85 -13.82
CA GLY A 64 -18.98 -17.12 -12.43
C GLY A 64 -19.73 -15.97 -11.75
N ALA A 65 -19.25 -14.74 -11.94
CA ALA A 65 -19.89 -13.54 -11.40
C ALA A 65 -21.30 -13.33 -11.97
N THR A 66 -21.48 -13.56 -13.29
CA THR A 66 -22.80 -13.52 -13.93
C THR A 66 -23.77 -14.52 -13.32
N GLY A 67 -23.30 -15.75 -13.05
CA GLY A 67 -24.08 -16.79 -12.37
C GLY A 67 -24.45 -16.41 -10.93
N ALA A 68 -23.51 -15.84 -10.18
CA ALA A 68 -23.74 -15.39 -8.80
C ALA A 68 -24.81 -14.30 -8.70
N MET A 69 -24.90 -13.42 -9.71
CA MET A 69 -25.94 -12.39 -9.83
C MET A 69 -27.31 -12.95 -10.29
N GLY A 70 -27.46 -14.27 -10.44
CA GLY A 70 -28.68 -14.92 -10.93
C GLY A 70 -28.87 -14.86 -12.46
N GLY A 71 -27.85 -14.38 -13.18
CA GLY A 71 -27.79 -14.46 -14.63
C GLY A 71 -27.53 -15.90 -15.10
N LYS A 72 -27.99 -16.24 -16.31
CA LYS A 72 -27.56 -17.48 -16.97
C LYS A 72 -26.20 -17.23 -17.60
N PRO A 73 -25.14 -17.97 -17.20
CA PRO A 73 -23.88 -17.94 -17.94
C PRO A 73 -24.15 -18.38 -19.37
N GLU A 74 -23.43 -17.81 -20.34
CA GLU A 74 -23.52 -18.26 -21.72
C GLU A 74 -23.09 -19.73 -21.82
N GLN A 75 -24.02 -20.60 -22.23
CA GLN A 75 -23.88 -22.06 -22.20
C GLN A 75 -22.95 -22.58 -23.31
N ASP A 76 -22.72 -21.77 -24.35
CA ASP A 76 -21.90 -22.08 -25.53
C ASP A 76 -20.41 -21.74 -25.35
N VAL A 77 -20.05 -21.04 -24.27
CA VAL A 77 -18.65 -20.72 -23.95
C VAL A 77 -18.05 -21.87 -23.14
N HIS A 78 -17.69 -22.95 -23.82
CA HIS A 78 -16.98 -24.08 -23.24
C HIS A 78 -15.46 -23.82 -23.33
N ILE A 79 -14.82 -23.63 -22.18
CA ILE A 79 -13.39 -23.32 -22.12
C ILE A 79 -12.59 -24.61 -22.05
N GLU A 80 -12.22 -25.17 -23.21
CA GLU A 80 -11.38 -26.37 -23.28
C GLU A 80 -9.93 -26.07 -22.85
N ALA A 81 -9.31 -26.96 -22.07
CA ALA A 81 -7.92 -26.82 -21.61
C ALA A 81 -6.91 -26.72 -22.78
N GLY A 82 -6.07 -25.69 -22.78
CA GLY A 82 -4.96 -25.51 -23.74
C GLY A 82 -5.36 -25.00 -25.13
N LYS A 83 -6.60 -24.53 -25.31
CA LYS A 83 -7.04 -23.86 -26.54
C LYS A 83 -7.10 -22.34 -26.35
N PRO A 84 -6.64 -21.56 -27.34
CA PRO A 84 -6.72 -20.11 -27.31
C PRO A 84 -8.18 -19.66 -27.24
N ILE A 85 -8.44 -18.65 -26.43
CA ILE A 85 -9.78 -18.08 -26.22
C ILE A 85 -9.89 -16.83 -27.09
N PRO A 86 -10.84 -16.78 -28.04
CA PRO A 86 -11.05 -15.60 -28.88
C PRO A 86 -11.39 -14.36 -28.03
N VAL A 87 -10.91 -13.20 -28.43
CA VAL A 87 -11.19 -11.92 -27.75
C VAL A 87 -12.70 -11.62 -27.73
N GLU A 88 -13.42 -12.04 -28.77
CA GLU A 88 -14.87 -11.91 -28.90
C GLU A 88 -15.60 -12.69 -27.80
N THR A 89 -15.03 -13.80 -27.32
CA THR A 89 -15.58 -14.57 -26.19
C THR A 89 -15.52 -13.74 -24.91
N LEU A 90 -14.39 -13.05 -24.66
CA LEU A 90 -14.27 -12.18 -23.49
C LEU A 90 -15.25 -11.01 -23.57
N GLN A 91 -15.36 -10.35 -24.73
CA GLN A 91 -16.29 -9.22 -24.92
C GLN A 91 -17.74 -9.62 -24.67
N ARG A 92 -18.13 -10.81 -25.14
CA ARG A 92 -19.49 -11.33 -24.96
C ARG A 92 -19.81 -11.58 -23.49
N VAL A 93 -18.96 -12.34 -22.81
CA VAL A 93 -19.13 -12.64 -21.38
C VAL A 93 -19.11 -11.37 -20.53
N THR A 94 -18.24 -10.41 -20.86
CA THR A 94 -18.20 -9.10 -20.18
C THR A 94 -19.52 -8.34 -20.40
N SER A 95 -20.06 -8.32 -21.62
CA SER A 95 -21.33 -7.65 -21.94
C SER A 95 -22.50 -8.28 -21.17
N THR A 96 -22.55 -9.61 -21.08
CA THR A 96 -23.56 -10.31 -20.28
C THR A 96 -23.46 -9.94 -18.81
N MET A 97 -22.24 -9.91 -18.26
CA MET A 97 -21.99 -9.54 -16.87
C MET A 97 -22.46 -8.10 -16.60
N THR A 98 -22.06 -7.14 -17.43
CA THR A 98 -22.46 -5.73 -17.31
C THR A 98 -23.97 -5.58 -17.36
N GLY A 99 -24.64 -6.27 -18.29
CA GLY A 99 -26.10 -6.27 -18.37
C GLY A 99 -26.81 -6.92 -17.16
N GLN A 100 -26.13 -7.75 -16.35
CA GLN A 100 -26.66 -8.21 -15.07
C GLN A 100 -26.40 -7.19 -13.95
N ILE A 101 -25.23 -6.55 -13.93
CA ILE A 101 -24.91 -5.49 -12.96
C ILE A 101 -25.95 -4.36 -13.03
N GLU A 102 -26.35 -3.96 -14.24
CA GLU A 102 -27.37 -2.92 -14.46
C GLU A 102 -28.76 -3.26 -13.89
N LYS A 103 -29.04 -4.55 -13.64
CA LYS A 103 -30.31 -5.02 -13.08
C LYS A 103 -30.30 -5.10 -11.55
N LEU A 104 -29.12 -4.96 -10.92
CA LEU A 104 -29.00 -5.05 -9.48
C LEU A 104 -29.58 -3.80 -8.80
N ASN A 105 -30.31 -4.02 -7.71
CA ASN A 105 -30.68 -2.94 -6.81
C ASN A 105 -29.52 -2.59 -5.85
N LYS A 106 -29.67 -1.50 -5.07
CA LYS A 106 -28.63 -1.01 -4.16
C LYS A 106 -28.07 -2.07 -3.20
N GLU A 107 -28.93 -2.91 -2.61
CA GLU A 107 -28.51 -3.94 -1.65
C GLU A 107 -27.74 -5.07 -2.34
N GLN A 108 -28.23 -5.50 -3.50
CA GLN A 108 -27.58 -6.52 -4.32
C GLN A 108 -26.22 -6.05 -4.85
N THR A 109 -26.14 -4.79 -5.31
CA THR A 109 -24.88 -4.18 -5.74
C THR A 109 -23.87 -4.13 -4.60
N LEU A 110 -24.30 -3.74 -3.39
CA LEU A 110 -23.42 -3.73 -2.22
C LEU A 110 -22.93 -5.14 -1.85
N LEU A 111 -23.80 -6.13 -1.91
CA LEU A 111 -23.42 -7.53 -1.67
C LEU A 111 -22.40 -8.01 -2.70
N GLN A 112 -22.67 -7.79 -3.99
CA GLN A 112 -21.76 -8.20 -5.06
C GLN A 112 -20.41 -7.48 -4.96
N LEU A 113 -20.41 -6.20 -4.60
CA LEU A 113 -19.18 -5.43 -4.36
C LEU A 113 -18.35 -6.04 -3.22
N LYS A 114 -19.00 -6.42 -2.11
CA LYS A 114 -18.32 -7.07 -0.98
C LYS A 114 -17.71 -8.42 -1.39
N GLU A 115 -18.45 -9.23 -2.13
CA GLU A 115 -17.97 -10.52 -2.63
C GLU A 115 -16.76 -10.37 -3.57
N GLN A 116 -16.83 -9.45 -4.54
CA GLN A 116 -15.72 -9.20 -5.45
C GLN A 116 -14.50 -8.64 -4.71
N ASN A 117 -14.71 -7.77 -3.73
CA ASN A 117 -13.63 -7.27 -2.88
C ASN A 117 -12.95 -8.40 -2.06
N MET A 118 -13.74 -9.32 -1.48
CA MET A 118 -13.19 -10.48 -0.78
C MET A 118 -12.41 -11.42 -1.72
N ALA A 119 -12.92 -11.68 -2.92
CA ALA A 119 -12.24 -12.49 -3.93
C ALA A 119 -10.90 -11.85 -4.34
N ALA A 120 -10.88 -10.53 -4.55
CA ALA A 120 -9.68 -9.77 -4.86
C ALA A 120 -8.63 -9.86 -3.75
N GLU A 121 -9.01 -9.72 -2.48
CA GLU A 121 -8.10 -9.89 -1.32
C GLU A 121 -7.51 -11.31 -1.24
N GLY A 122 -8.29 -12.33 -1.63
CA GLY A 122 -7.84 -13.70 -1.83
C GLY A 122 -6.64 -13.78 -2.78
N VAL A 123 -6.85 -13.32 -4.01
CA VAL A 123 -5.87 -13.33 -5.11
C VAL A 123 -4.65 -12.47 -4.78
N PHE A 124 -4.85 -11.22 -4.34
CA PHE A 124 -3.75 -10.32 -4.01
C PHE A 124 -2.88 -10.85 -2.88
N GLY A 125 -3.46 -11.47 -1.85
CA GLY A 125 -2.68 -12.10 -0.79
C GLY A 125 -1.75 -13.21 -1.30
N SER A 126 -2.27 -14.12 -2.15
CA SER A 126 -1.44 -15.18 -2.74
C SER A 126 -0.33 -14.61 -3.63
N ALA A 127 -0.64 -13.58 -4.42
CA ALA A 127 0.33 -12.90 -5.25
C ALA A 127 1.45 -12.25 -4.41
N ARG A 128 1.10 -11.54 -3.32
CA ARG A 128 2.07 -10.93 -2.39
C ARG A 128 3.06 -11.95 -1.85
N ALA A 129 2.57 -13.08 -1.34
CA ALA A 129 3.43 -14.14 -0.80
C ALA A 129 4.38 -14.72 -1.85
N LYS A 130 3.88 -15.00 -3.07
CA LYS A 130 4.72 -15.46 -4.19
C LYS A 130 5.77 -14.42 -4.57
N MET A 131 5.40 -13.15 -4.60
CA MET A 131 6.32 -12.06 -4.93
C MET A 131 7.44 -11.92 -3.88
N VAL A 132 7.16 -12.15 -2.59
CA VAL A 132 8.21 -12.20 -1.55
C VAL A 132 9.16 -13.36 -1.80
N ASN A 133 8.65 -14.55 -2.12
CA ASN A 133 9.49 -15.71 -2.43
C ASN A 133 10.39 -15.47 -3.64
N ILE A 134 9.83 -14.94 -4.74
CA ILE A 134 10.59 -14.58 -5.95
C ILE A 134 11.64 -13.52 -5.62
N GLY A 135 11.23 -12.45 -4.92
CA GLY A 135 12.13 -11.38 -4.50
C GLY A 135 13.28 -11.86 -3.61
N TYR A 136 13.01 -12.82 -2.72
CA TYR A 136 14.00 -13.47 -1.87
C TYR A 136 15.02 -14.27 -2.69
N VAL A 137 14.57 -15.09 -3.64
CA VAL A 137 15.45 -15.87 -4.52
C VAL A 137 16.33 -14.96 -5.37
N ILE A 138 15.74 -13.93 -6.00
CA ILE A 138 16.49 -12.90 -6.73
C ILE A 138 17.54 -12.26 -5.82
N GLY A 139 17.16 -11.91 -4.59
CA GLY A 139 18.07 -11.35 -3.60
C GLY A 139 19.24 -12.28 -3.27
N CYS A 140 18.99 -13.57 -3.08
CA CYS A 140 20.03 -14.57 -2.82
C CYS A 140 21.02 -14.67 -3.98
N LEU A 141 20.52 -14.68 -5.22
CA LEU A 141 21.35 -14.68 -6.43
C LEU A 141 22.18 -13.40 -6.54
N LEU A 142 21.59 -12.22 -6.29
CA LEU A 142 22.31 -10.94 -6.30
C LEU A 142 23.39 -10.89 -5.21
N VAL A 143 23.11 -11.36 -4.01
CA VAL A 143 24.09 -11.44 -2.91
C VAL A 143 25.22 -12.40 -3.26
N HIS A 144 24.92 -13.54 -3.87
CA HIS A 144 25.93 -14.49 -4.32
C HIS A 144 26.80 -13.92 -5.45
N LEU A 145 26.18 -13.36 -6.48
CA LEU A 145 26.88 -12.72 -7.60
C LEU A 145 27.77 -11.57 -7.12
N LYS A 146 27.28 -10.74 -6.19
CA LYS A 146 28.08 -9.69 -5.57
C LYS A 146 29.35 -10.24 -4.90
N LYS A 147 29.25 -11.38 -4.20
CA LYS A 147 30.42 -12.01 -3.57
C LYS A 147 31.44 -12.48 -4.63
N LEU A 148 30.98 -13.05 -5.74
CA LEU A 148 31.86 -13.50 -6.84
C LEU A 148 32.61 -12.31 -7.46
N VAL A 149 31.88 -11.26 -7.86
CA VAL A 149 32.45 -10.04 -8.45
C VAL A 149 33.46 -9.38 -7.51
N MET A 150 33.13 -9.27 -6.22
CA MET A 150 34.02 -8.67 -5.23
C MET A 150 35.26 -9.54 -4.93
N ALA A 151 35.17 -10.86 -5.08
CA ALA A 151 36.31 -11.76 -4.87
C ALA A 151 37.33 -11.71 -6.01
N GLU A 152 36.89 -11.44 -7.24
CA GLU A 152 37.77 -11.25 -8.41
C GLU A 152 38.59 -9.96 -8.31
N GLY A 153 38.15 -8.97 -7.51
CA GLY A 153 38.91 -7.77 -7.18
C GLY A 153 39.10 -6.75 -8.32
N ASN A 154 38.60 -7.06 -9.52
CA ASN A 154 38.86 -6.27 -10.72
C ASN A 154 37.81 -5.17 -10.98
N GLU A 155 36.66 -5.19 -10.30
CA GLU A 155 35.56 -4.27 -10.59
C GLU A 155 34.67 -3.96 -9.37
N ASN A 156 34.05 -2.77 -9.38
CA ASN A 156 33.04 -2.37 -8.41
C ASN A 156 31.70 -3.06 -8.70
N TRP A 157 31.04 -3.59 -7.66
CA TRP A 157 29.72 -4.22 -7.76
C TRP A 157 28.68 -3.35 -8.50
N GLY A 158 28.59 -2.07 -8.15
CA GLY A 158 27.56 -1.18 -8.68
C GLY A 158 27.71 -0.93 -10.18
N ASP A 159 28.94 -0.83 -10.65
CA ASP A 159 29.27 -0.63 -12.07
C ASP A 159 29.03 -1.92 -12.85
N TYR A 160 29.57 -3.05 -12.36
CA TYR A 160 29.36 -4.37 -12.94
C TYR A 160 27.88 -4.66 -13.15
N ILE A 161 27.06 -4.58 -12.09
CA ILE A 161 25.67 -5.01 -12.17
C ILE A 161 24.80 -4.06 -12.99
N SER A 162 25.22 -2.80 -13.16
CA SER A 162 24.49 -1.84 -13.99
C SER A 162 24.81 -2.00 -15.47
N ARG A 163 25.99 -2.55 -15.81
CA ARG A 163 26.34 -2.95 -17.18
C ARG A 163 25.72 -4.29 -17.56
N GLU A 164 25.85 -5.31 -16.71
CA GLU A 164 25.44 -6.69 -17.05
C GLU A 164 23.95 -6.95 -16.87
N PHE A 165 23.25 -6.14 -16.06
CA PHE A 165 21.81 -6.29 -15.82
C PHE A 165 21.08 -4.95 -15.69
N PRO A 166 21.06 -4.12 -16.76
CA PRO A 166 20.48 -2.78 -16.75
C PRO A 166 18.95 -2.78 -16.59
N GLU A 167 18.26 -3.87 -16.92
CA GLU A 167 16.80 -4.00 -16.85
C GLU A 167 16.27 -3.91 -15.42
N MET A 168 17.10 -4.29 -14.44
CA MET A 168 16.74 -4.22 -13.03
C MET A 168 17.26 -2.94 -12.39
N SER A 169 16.33 -2.06 -12.04
CA SER A 169 16.65 -0.81 -11.34
C SER A 169 17.49 -1.04 -10.08
N ARG A 170 18.35 -0.08 -9.73
CA ARG A 170 19.12 -0.09 -8.47
C ARG A 170 18.21 -0.32 -7.26
N ARG A 171 17.07 0.38 -7.20
CA ARG A 171 16.09 0.27 -6.12
C ARG A 171 15.54 -1.16 -5.99
N THR A 172 15.22 -1.81 -7.11
CA THR A 172 14.74 -3.20 -7.11
C THR A 172 15.83 -4.16 -6.63
N ARG A 173 17.07 -4.00 -7.11
CA ARG A 173 18.22 -4.80 -6.69
C ARG A 173 18.43 -4.71 -5.17
N GLU A 174 18.50 -3.51 -4.63
CA GLU A 174 18.67 -3.26 -3.18
C GLU A 174 17.53 -3.88 -2.37
N LYS A 175 16.28 -3.70 -2.79
CA LYS A 175 15.10 -4.27 -2.13
C LYS A 175 15.16 -5.81 -2.07
N CYS A 176 15.43 -6.47 -3.19
CA CYS A 176 15.55 -7.93 -3.22
C CYS A 176 16.70 -8.42 -2.33
N MET A 177 17.86 -7.76 -2.37
CA MET A 177 18.98 -8.09 -1.50
C MET A 177 18.65 -7.88 -0.01
N ASN A 178 17.89 -6.84 0.34
CA ASN A 178 17.43 -6.61 1.72
C ASN A 178 16.52 -7.74 2.21
N LEU A 179 15.59 -8.21 1.38
CA LEU A 179 14.76 -9.38 1.68
C LEU A 179 15.65 -10.60 1.96
N ALA A 180 16.59 -10.92 1.06
CA ALA A 180 17.49 -12.06 1.22
C ALA A 180 18.38 -11.99 2.47
N ASN A 181 18.82 -10.79 2.84
CA ASN A 181 19.65 -10.56 4.02
C ASN A 181 18.85 -10.48 5.34
N THR A 182 17.53 -10.60 5.29
CA THR A 182 16.66 -10.57 6.47
C THR A 182 16.21 -11.98 6.84
N SER A 183 16.75 -12.52 7.92
CA SER A 183 16.34 -13.81 8.47
C SER A 183 14.84 -13.82 8.78
N GLY A 184 14.20 -14.98 8.61
CA GLY A 184 12.78 -15.15 8.92
C GLY A 184 11.80 -14.52 7.92
N ILE A 185 12.27 -13.79 6.90
CA ILE A 185 11.37 -13.06 5.96
C ILE A 185 10.29 -13.93 5.33
N LEU A 186 10.59 -15.20 5.02
CA LEU A 186 9.64 -16.13 4.40
C LEU A 186 8.48 -16.51 5.32
N LYS A 187 8.65 -16.41 6.65
CA LYS A 187 7.55 -16.58 7.62
C LYS A 187 6.54 -15.43 7.54
N HIS A 188 6.95 -14.31 6.96
CA HIS A 188 6.17 -13.07 6.85
C HIS A 188 5.82 -12.74 5.39
N ALA A 189 5.81 -13.74 4.50
CA ALA A 189 5.60 -13.53 3.06
C ALA A 189 4.26 -12.84 2.73
N ASP A 190 3.22 -13.06 3.54
CA ASP A 190 1.89 -12.47 3.34
C ASP A 190 1.87 -10.94 3.48
N ILE A 191 2.91 -10.35 4.08
CA ILE A 191 3.09 -8.89 4.16
C ILE A 191 3.31 -8.29 2.75
N GLY A 192 3.91 -9.03 1.83
CA GLY A 192 4.31 -8.53 0.52
C GLY A 192 5.62 -7.74 0.52
N VAL A 193 6.20 -7.59 -0.67
CA VAL A 193 7.56 -7.06 -0.88
C VAL A 193 7.73 -5.61 -0.40
N ASP A 194 6.79 -4.74 -0.72
CA ASP A 194 6.92 -3.30 -0.38
C ASP A 194 6.78 -3.04 1.12
N ALA A 195 5.80 -3.66 1.76
CA ALA A 195 5.62 -3.52 3.20
C ALA A 195 6.77 -4.21 3.97
N ALA A 196 7.28 -5.35 3.47
CA ALA A 196 8.46 -6.00 4.05
C ALA A 196 9.70 -5.10 4.01
N GLU A 197 9.96 -4.42 2.89
CA GLU A 197 11.08 -3.47 2.79
C GLU A 197 10.95 -2.32 3.81
N LEU A 198 9.75 -1.76 3.97
CA LEU A 198 9.52 -0.71 4.97
C LEU A 198 9.74 -1.21 6.41
N VAL A 199 9.33 -2.44 6.70
CA VAL A 199 9.59 -3.10 7.99
C VAL A 199 11.10 -3.30 8.18
N ILE A 200 11.82 -3.78 7.18
CA ILE A 200 13.29 -3.96 7.24
C ILE A 200 13.99 -2.62 7.52
N GLN A 201 13.53 -1.54 6.89
CA GLN A 201 14.06 -0.20 7.17
C GLN A 201 13.77 0.26 8.61
N ALA A 202 12.58 -0.05 9.16
CA ALA A 202 12.25 0.24 10.55
C ALA A 202 13.08 -0.58 11.55
N ILE A 203 13.45 -1.81 11.18
CA ILE A 203 14.31 -2.72 11.97
C ILE A 203 15.76 -2.23 11.99
N LYS A 204 16.27 -1.68 10.89
CA LYS A 204 17.71 -1.39 10.72
C LYS A 204 18.34 -0.63 11.90
N PRO A 205 17.75 0.43 12.47
CA PRO A 205 18.34 1.16 13.60
C PRO A 205 18.35 0.38 14.92
N ILE A 206 17.41 -0.56 15.08
CA ILE A 206 17.22 -1.36 16.30
C ILE A 206 17.61 -2.83 16.12
N LYS A 207 18.26 -3.19 15.00
CA LYS A 207 18.57 -4.58 14.66
C LYS A 207 19.37 -5.30 15.75
N HIS A 208 20.21 -4.57 16.48
CA HIS A 208 21.01 -5.08 17.60
C HIS A 208 20.17 -5.47 18.83
N MET A 209 18.92 -5.00 18.91
CA MET A 209 17.98 -5.31 19.99
C MET A 209 17.01 -6.45 19.64
N LEU A 210 17.12 -7.02 18.44
CA LEU A 210 16.21 -8.03 17.91
C LEU A 210 16.97 -9.35 17.68
N SER A 211 16.24 -10.47 17.65
CA SER A 211 16.81 -11.78 17.36
C SER A 211 17.41 -11.84 15.96
N LYS A 212 18.36 -12.77 15.79
CA LYS A 212 19.00 -12.99 14.50
C LYS A 212 18.16 -13.89 13.60
N GLU A 213 17.24 -14.65 14.18
CA GLU A 213 16.41 -15.65 13.54
C GLU A 213 15.14 -15.02 12.96
N ASP A 214 14.51 -14.11 13.71
CA ASP A 214 13.21 -13.53 13.34
C ASP A 214 13.04 -12.07 13.82
N PRO A 215 13.85 -11.13 13.28
CA PRO A 215 13.78 -9.73 13.68
C PRO A 215 12.44 -9.06 13.33
N ILE A 216 11.71 -9.60 12.34
CA ILE A 216 10.39 -9.09 11.96
C ILE A 216 9.37 -9.49 13.03
N GLY A 217 9.30 -10.77 13.40
CA GLY A 217 8.45 -11.24 14.49
C GLY A 217 8.69 -10.45 15.79
N ASP A 218 9.95 -10.20 16.13
CA ASP A 218 10.31 -9.45 17.34
C ASP A 218 9.86 -7.99 17.30
N LEU A 219 9.93 -7.32 16.14
CA LEU A 219 9.41 -5.95 15.99
C LEU A 219 7.91 -5.90 16.30
N PHE A 220 7.14 -6.87 15.78
CA PHE A 220 5.71 -6.97 16.03
C PHE A 220 5.43 -7.25 17.51
N ALA A 221 6.14 -8.21 18.10
CA ALA A 221 6.00 -8.56 19.51
C ALA A 221 6.32 -7.38 20.44
N ARG A 222 7.39 -6.62 20.16
CA ARG A 222 7.73 -5.37 20.89
C ARG A 222 6.70 -4.26 20.73
N SER A 223 5.83 -4.38 19.72
CA SER A 223 4.68 -3.49 19.52
C SER A 223 3.38 -4.05 20.10
N GLY A 224 3.44 -5.16 20.86
CA GLY A 224 2.27 -5.81 21.44
C GLY A 224 1.41 -6.57 20.44
N ILE A 225 1.94 -6.86 19.24
CA ILE A 225 1.21 -7.52 18.17
C ILE A 225 1.73 -8.94 17.99
N THR A 226 0.82 -9.90 18.03
CA THR A 226 1.08 -11.27 17.60
C THR A 226 0.41 -11.48 16.25
N ILE A 227 1.21 -11.73 15.20
CA ILE A 227 0.65 -11.99 13.88
C ILE A 227 0.35 -13.48 13.73
N ASN A 228 -0.93 -13.79 13.55
CA ASN A 228 -1.36 -15.10 13.06
C ASN A 228 -1.89 -14.95 11.63
N TYR A 229 -1.06 -15.25 10.64
CA TYR A 229 -1.42 -15.13 9.23
C TYR A 229 -2.62 -15.98 8.80
N ALA A 230 -2.89 -17.08 9.52
CA ALA A 230 -4.05 -17.94 9.23
C ALA A 230 -5.38 -17.36 9.73
N GLN A 231 -5.34 -16.44 10.70
CA GLN A 231 -6.54 -15.90 11.37
C GLN A 231 -6.73 -14.40 11.14
N ILE A 232 -5.68 -13.69 10.74
CA ILE A 232 -5.76 -12.25 10.52
C ILE A 232 -6.58 -11.96 9.26
N GLU A 233 -7.55 -11.07 9.41
CA GLU A 233 -8.24 -10.51 8.26
C GLU A 233 -7.24 -9.69 7.43
N LYS A 234 -7.09 -10.02 6.14
CA LYS A 234 -6.08 -9.39 5.27
C LYS A 234 -6.23 -7.85 5.20
N GLY A 235 -7.46 -7.34 5.28
CA GLY A 235 -7.76 -5.91 5.35
C GLY A 235 -7.18 -5.22 6.59
N HIS A 236 -6.93 -5.95 7.68
CA HIS A 236 -6.35 -5.42 8.91
C HIS A 236 -4.82 -5.53 8.97
N LEU A 237 -4.22 -6.42 8.16
CA LEU A 237 -2.78 -6.62 8.14
C LEU A 237 -2.05 -5.34 7.68
N THR A 238 -2.48 -4.71 6.58
CA THR A 238 -1.81 -3.51 6.03
C THR A 238 -1.83 -2.31 6.99
N PRO A 239 -2.99 -1.90 7.56
CA PRO A 239 -3.02 -0.82 8.55
C PRO A 239 -2.17 -1.12 9.78
N MET A 240 -2.19 -2.37 10.26
CA MET A 240 -1.40 -2.80 11.43
C MET A 240 0.10 -2.67 11.19
N ILE A 241 0.60 -3.14 10.04
CA ILE A 241 2.01 -2.98 9.66
C ILE A 241 2.40 -1.50 9.60
N LYS A 242 1.56 -0.66 9.00
CA LYS A 242 1.80 0.79 8.95
C LYS A 242 1.87 1.40 10.36
N GLY A 243 0.97 1.02 11.26
CA GLY A 243 1.00 1.42 12.66
C GLY A 243 2.32 1.07 13.35
N VAL A 244 2.76 -0.19 13.22
CA VAL A 244 4.05 -0.66 13.79
C VAL A 244 5.23 0.14 13.26
N ILE A 245 5.30 0.37 11.95
CA ILE A 245 6.35 1.18 11.33
C ILE A 245 6.32 2.62 11.87
N THR A 246 5.13 3.23 11.93
CA THR A 246 4.96 4.60 12.45
C THR A 246 5.42 4.68 13.90
N ARG A 247 4.94 3.77 14.77
CA ARG A 247 5.36 3.69 16.17
C ARG A 247 6.88 3.56 16.28
N GLN A 248 7.49 2.68 15.50
CA GLN A 248 8.95 2.47 15.56
C GLN A 248 9.73 3.72 15.14
N LYS A 249 9.25 4.47 14.15
CA LYS A 249 9.83 5.76 13.74
C LYS A 249 9.66 6.85 14.82
N LEU A 250 8.53 6.87 15.50
CA LEU A 250 8.26 7.79 16.60
C LEU A 250 9.14 7.49 17.82
N LEU A 251 9.30 6.22 18.18
CA LEU A 251 10.21 5.80 19.26
C LEU A 251 11.66 6.21 19.03
N GLN A 252 12.14 6.22 17.78
CA GLN A 252 13.48 6.71 17.44
C GLN A 252 13.65 8.22 17.70
N LYS A 253 12.54 8.95 17.83
CA LYS A 253 12.49 10.36 18.20
C LYS A 253 12.05 10.56 19.64
N ASP A 254 12.09 9.49 20.45
CA ASP A 254 11.69 9.49 21.85
C ASP A 254 10.20 9.90 22.03
N LEU A 255 9.36 9.56 21.06
CA LEU A 255 7.91 9.73 21.10
C LEU A 255 7.27 8.35 21.25
N ASP A 256 6.90 7.97 22.47
CA ASP A 256 6.20 6.71 22.73
C ASP A 256 4.69 6.87 22.52
N VAL A 257 4.14 6.02 21.67
CA VAL A 257 2.74 6.02 21.27
C VAL A 257 2.28 4.57 21.15
N ASP A 258 1.08 4.26 21.64
CA ASP A 258 0.47 2.94 21.49
C ASP A 258 0.27 2.61 19.99
N VAL A 259 0.57 1.37 19.61
CA VAL A 259 0.48 0.95 18.20
C VAL A 259 -0.94 1.12 17.63
N ARG A 260 -1.99 0.99 18.46
CA ARG A 260 -3.37 1.19 18.07
C ARG A 260 -3.63 2.63 17.67
N VAL A 261 -3.13 3.59 18.46
CA VAL A 261 -3.25 5.02 18.13
C VAL A 261 -2.52 5.33 16.83
N SER A 262 -1.30 4.83 16.64
CA SER A 262 -0.57 5.02 15.37
C SER A 262 -1.25 4.35 14.18
N THR A 263 -1.92 3.21 14.40
CA THR A 263 -2.70 2.50 13.37
C THR A 263 -3.92 3.30 12.97
N ASP A 264 -4.69 3.80 13.93
CA ASP A 264 -5.91 4.54 13.67
C ASP A 264 -5.63 5.92 13.08
N PHE A 265 -4.58 6.60 13.55
CA PHE A 265 -4.08 7.82 12.91
C PHE A 265 -3.76 7.60 11.44
N ASN A 266 -3.01 6.54 11.11
CA ASN A 266 -2.67 6.24 9.72
C ASN A 266 -3.90 5.96 8.85
N LYS A 267 -4.99 5.42 9.42
CA LYS A 267 -6.24 5.17 8.70
C LYS A 267 -6.98 6.46 8.35
N VAL A 268 -7.00 7.43 9.26
CA VAL A 268 -7.83 8.65 9.11
C VAL A 268 -7.07 9.86 8.59
N ALA A 269 -5.80 10.04 8.99
CA ALA A 269 -4.97 11.20 8.66
C ALA A 269 -3.86 10.91 7.63
N GLY A 270 -3.68 9.64 7.27
CA GLY A 270 -2.56 9.18 6.45
C GLY A 270 -1.23 9.14 7.22
N SER A 271 -0.12 9.22 6.48
CA SER A 271 1.23 9.14 7.08
C SER A 271 1.52 10.30 8.03
N VAL A 272 2.26 10.01 9.10
CA VAL A 272 2.82 11.03 10.00
C VAL A 272 3.80 11.93 9.24
N THR A 273 3.60 13.23 9.34
CA THR A 273 4.38 14.28 8.70
C THR A 273 5.46 14.86 9.62
N ALA A 274 6.35 15.68 9.08
CA ALA A 274 7.32 16.42 9.89
C ALA A 274 6.64 17.42 10.85
N VAL A 275 5.51 17.99 10.43
CA VAL A 275 4.70 18.92 11.26
C VAL A 275 4.11 18.17 12.45
N ASP A 276 3.53 16.99 12.23
CA ASP A 276 2.98 16.14 13.28
C ASP A 276 4.05 15.83 14.35
N ILE A 277 5.27 15.50 13.91
CA ILE A 277 6.42 15.21 14.78
C ILE A 277 6.83 16.45 15.58
N ALA A 278 6.88 17.63 14.96
CA ALA A 278 7.23 18.87 15.64
C ALA A 278 6.20 19.22 16.73
N VAL A 279 4.90 19.03 16.47
CA VAL A 279 3.85 19.23 17.48
C VAL A 279 3.98 18.22 18.64
N MET A 280 4.27 16.96 18.33
CA MET A 280 4.46 15.92 19.35
C MET A 280 5.68 16.18 20.24
N LEU A 281 6.79 16.66 19.66
CA LEU A 281 7.99 17.05 20.41
C LEU A 281 7.72 18.28 21.29
N ASP A 282 7.07 19.31 20.76
CA ASP A 282 6.69 20.50 21.51
C ASP A 282 5.79 20.14 22.71
N ARG A 283 4.80 19.26 22.53
CA ARG A 283 4.01 18.74 23.65
C ARG A 283 4.85 18.06 24.70
N LYS A 284 5.79 17.20 24.27
CA LYS A 284 6.69 16.50 25.18
C LYS A 284 7.52 17.47 26.01
N GLU A 285 8.10 18.50 25.38
CA GLU A 285 8.91 19.53 26.02
C GLU A 285 8.11 20.31 27.07
N HIS A 286 6.81 20.51 26.85
CA HIS A 286 5.90 21.17 27.78
C HIS A 286 5.19 20.20 28.75
N GLY A 287 5.64 18.96 28.88
CA GLY A 287 5.08 17.97 29.81
C GLY A 287 3.69 17.43 29.43
N LEU A 288 3.25 17.66 28.20
CA LEU A 288 2.00 17.13 27.64
C LEU A 288 2.24 15.81 26.90
N SER A 289 1.19 14.99 26.78
CA SER A 289 1.27 13.71 26.06
C SER A 289 1.43 13.91 24.55
N PRO A 290 2.50 13.36 23.92
CA PRO A 290 2.63 13.32 22.46
C PRO A 290 1.52 12.49 21.80
N GLN A 291 1.14 11.36 22.42
CA GLN A 291 0.02 10.53 21.95
C GLN A 291 -1.28 11.33 21.90
N GLY A 292 -1.50 12.24 22.85
CA GLY A 292 -2.69 13.10 22.89
C GLY A 292 -2.87 13.94 21.62
N TYR A 293 -1.78 14.29 20.91
CA TYR A 293 -1.90 14.97 19.62
C TYR A 293 -2.54 14.06 18.57
N MET A 294 -2.09 12.81 18.48
CA MET A 294 -2.62 11.84 17.53
C MET A 294 -4.09 11.51 17.84
N GLU A 295 -4.44 11.38 19.12
CA GLU A 295 -5.81 11.18 19.57
C GLU A 295 -6.73 12.36 19.19
N GLU A 296 -6.25 13.60 19.31
CA GLU A 296 -7.01 14.78 18.84
C GLU A 296 -7.24 14.75 17.33
N VAL A 297 -6.22 14.41 16.53
CA VAL A 297 -6.37 14.29 15.07
C VAL A 297 -7.36 13.18 14.72
N ILE A 298 -7.30 12.04 15.42
CA ILE A 298 -8.24 10.94 15.24
C ILE A 298 -9.67 11.38 15.58
N ALA A 299 -9.87 12.04 16.72
CA ALA A 299 -11.17 12.55 17.15
C ALA A 299 -11.76 13.57 16.14
N ASN A 300 -10.90 14.31 15.45
CA ASN A 300 -11.26 15.26 14.40
C ASN A 300 -11.31 14.62 12.99
N ASN A 301 -11.50 13.30 12.90
CA ASN A 301 -11.60 12.53 11.65
C ASN A 301 -10.43 12.77 10.68
N GLY A 302 -9.21 12.91 11.21
CA GLY A 302 -8.00 13.11 10.41
C GLY A 302 -7.64 14.58 10.15
N THR A 303 -8.48 15.53 10.58
CA THR A 303 -8.19 16.97 10.44
C THR A 303 -7.11 17.38 11.44
N ARG A 304 -5.97 17.89 10.95
CA ARG A 304 -4.89 18.37 11.84
C ARG A 304 -5.28 19.72 12.45
N PRO A 305 -4.92 19.99 13.72
CA PRO A 305 -5.27 21.23 14.42
C PRO A 305 -4.90 22.53 13.70
N ASN A 306 -3.88 22.52 12.84
CA ASN A 306 -3.44 23.69 12.09
C ASN A 306 -3.90 23.68 10.61
N ASP A 307 -4.73 22.72 10.20
CA ASP A 307 -5.35 22.62 8.86
C ASP A 307 -6.76 23.21 8.83
N ALA A 308 -7.41 23.35 10.00
CA ALA A 308 -8.62 24.16 10.10
C ALA A 308 -8.25 25.57 9.66
N SER A 309 -8.88 26.07 8.59
CA SER A 309 -8.58 27.36 8.01
C SER A 309 -8.70 28.47 9.05
N ASP A 310 -7.60 28.80 9.71
CA ASP A 310 -7.41 30.06 10.42
C ASP A 310 -7.24 31.15 9.35
N THR A 311 -8.28 31.35 8.56
CA THR A 311 -8.49 32.59 7.84
C THR A 311 -8.63 33.68 8.89
N ASN A 312 -7.64 34.58 8.91
CA ASN A 312 -7.73 35.93 9.45
C ASN A 312 -7.70 36.07 10.98
N SER A 313 -6.50 36.05 11.59
CA SER A 313 -6.13 37.07 12.60
C SER A 313 -4.67 36.94 13.04
N PRO A 314 -3.81 37.96 12.83
CA PRO A 314 -2.43 38.01 13.33
C PRO A 314 -2.31 38.12 14.87
N GLN A 315 -3.40 37.94 15.61
CA GLN A 315 -3.48 38.12 17.07
C GLN A 315 -3.76 36.84 17.85
N LYS A 316 -3.99 35.69 17.20
CA LYS A 316 -4.06 34.42 17.94
C LYS A 316 -2.65 33.98 18.33
N PRO A 317 -2.38 33.63 19.60
CA PRO A 317 -1.10 33.09 19.99
C PRO A 317 -0.81 31.81 19.20
N ILE A 318 0.38 31.73 18.59
CA ILE A 318 0.83 30.55 17.85
C ILE A 318 1.00 29.41 18.86
N LYS A 319 0.12 28.41 18.78
CA LYS A 319 0.09 27.31 19.75
C LYS A 319 1.30 26.38 19.66
N TYR A 320 1.84 26.18 18.45
CA TYR A 320 2.98 25.28 18.19
C TYR A 320 4.00 25.97 17.27
N ILE A 321 4.89 26.78 17.86
CA ILE A 321 5.83 27.60 17.07
C ILE A 321 6.76 26.74 16.21
N ASN A 322 7.23 25.61 16.74
CA ASN A 322 8.07 24.66 16.01
C ASN A 322 7.36 24.08 14.78
N ALA A 323 6.07 23.78 14.88
CA ALA A 323 5.27 23.26 13.76
C ALA A 323 5.18 24.28 12.62
N GLU A 324 4.99 25.56 12.94
CA GLU A 324 4.93 26.64 11.95
C GLU A 324 6.28 26.90 11.27
N THR A 325 7.40 26.74 11.99
CA THR A 325 8.74 26.83 11.36
C THR A 325 8.99 25.69 10.37
N VAL A 326 8.53 24.46 10.67
CA VAL A 326 8.62 23.31 9.75
C VAL A 326 7.76 23.54 8.50
N LYS A 327 6.54 24.10 8.65
CA LYS A 327 5.71 24.48 7.51
C LYS A 327 6.38 25.54 6.64
N LEU A 328 6.93 26.59 7.24
CA LEU A 328 7.65 27.64 6.51
C LEU A 328 8.79 27.05 5.69
N LYS A 329 9.61 26.16 6.28
CA LYS A 329 10.65 25.46 5.55
C LYS A 329 10.08 24.63 4.39
N SER A 330 9.00 23.89 4.61
CA SER A 330 8.36 23.09 3.56
C SER A 330 7.87 23.93 2.38
N PHE A 331 7.35 25.14 2.64
CA PHE A 331 6.98 26.07 1.57
C PHE A 331 8.20 26.58 0.80
N ILE A 332 9.30 26.88 1.50
CA ILE A 332 10.57 27.27 0.88
C ILE A 332 11.12 26.12 0.03
N ASP A 333 11.17 24.89 0.55
CA ASP A 333 11.63 23.72 -0.18
C ASP A 333 10.80 23.50 -1.46
N HIS A 334 9.47 23.67 -1.39
CA HIS A 334 8.60 23.55 -2.56
C HIS A 334 8.87 24.63 -3.62
N LEU A 335 9.17 25.87 -3.21
CA LEU A 335 9.58 26.92 -4.15
C LEU A 335 10.91 26.60 -4.83
N LEU A 336 11.77 25.80 -4.20
CA LEU A 336 13.06 25.38 -4.75
C LEU A 336 12.95 24.15 -5.67
N GLU A 337 11.85 23.40 -5.63
CA GLU A 337 11.59 22.26 -6.51
C GLU A 337 11.04 22.72 -7.89
N ASP A 338 11.98 23.09 -8.77
CA ASP A 338 12.02 23.09 -10.25
C ASP A 338 10.77 23.33 -11.14
N GLN A 339 9.67 23.91 -10.66
CA GLN A 339 8.60 24.47 -11.51
C GLN A 339 8.10 25.87 -11.11
N ALA A 340 8.68 26.48 -10.07
CA ALA A 340 8.39 27.86 -9.75
C ALA A 340 9.13 28.81 -10.71
N ASP A 341 8.41 29.76 -11.32
CA ASP A 341 9.03 30.86 -12.08
C ASP A 341 9.69 31.84 -11.10
N LEU A 342 10.88 31.46 -10.61
CA LEU A 342 11.67 32.21 -9.63
C LEU A 342 12.04 33.62 -10.11
N LYS A 343 11.90 33.92 -11.42
CA LYS A 343 12.12 35.26 -11.97
C LYS A 343 11.06 36.27 -11.53
N LYS A 344 9.90 35.80 -11.07
CA LYS A 344 8.84 36.65 -10.50
C LYS A 344 9.04 36.91 -9.00
N LEU A 345 10.03 36.27 -8.39
CA LEU A 345 10.30 36.40 -6.97
C LEU A 345 11.13 37.68 -6.74
N ASP A 346 10.57 38.61 -5.98
CA ASP A 346 11.25 39.83 -5.59
C ASP A 346 12.32 39.53 -4.53
N LEU A 347 13.59 39.83 -4.84
CA LEU A 347 14.71 39.63 -3.91
C LEU A 347 14.52 40.41 -2.60
N THR A 348 13.87 41.57 -2.63
CA THR A 348 13.65 42.39 -1.42
C THR A 348 12.74 41.69 -0.41
N HIS A 349 11.75 40.91 -0.89
CA HIS A 349 10.91 40.10 -0.02
C HIS A 349 11.66 38.91 0.58
N LEU A 350 12.58 38.29 -0.17
CA LEU A 350 13.45 37.23 0.35
C LEU A 350 14.43 37.77 1.39
N GLU A 351 15.02 38.94 1.15
CA GLU A 351 15.91 39.60 2.11
C GLU A 351 15.18 39.98 3.39
N ALA A 352 13.93 40.47 3.28
CA ALA A 352 13.08 40.75 4.43
C ALA A 352 12.75 39.47 5.21
N LEU A 353 12.43 38.36 4.53
CA LEU A 353 12.19 37.07 5.16
C LEU A 353 13.44 36.55 5.89
N SER A 354 14.60 36.60 5.23
CA SER A 354 15.89 36.23 5.81
C SER A 354 16.19 37.05 7.07
N THR A 355 15.98 38.37 7.01
CA THR A 355 16.15 39.27 8.15
C THR A 355 15.21 38.91 9.30
N ALA A 356 13.94 38.64 9.02
CA ALA A 356 12.96 38.23 10.03
C ALA A 356 13.35 36.90 10.71
N VAL A 357 13.82 35.92 9.93
CA VAL A 357 14.31 34.64 10.44
C VAL A 357 15.56 34.84 11.30
N ASN A 358 16.53 35.64 10.85
CA ASN A 358 17.74 35.93 11.62
C ASN A 358 17.43 36.63 12.95
N ASN A 359 16.49 37.58 12.95
CA ASN A 359 16.03 38.23 14.17
C ASN A 359 15.34 37.24 15.13
N LEU A 360 14.57 36.28 14.61
CA LEU A 360 13.97 35.23 15.42
C LEU A 360 15.03 34.32 16.04
N ILE A 361 16.04 33.90 15.26
CA ILE A 361 17.18 33.10 15.75
C ILE A 361 17.90 33.87 16.87
N ALA A 362 18.24 35.14 16.66
CA ALA A 362 18.93 35.96 17.65
C ALA A 362 18.17 36.05 18.98
N ARG A 363 16.83 36.06 18.94
CA ARG A 363 15.98 36.04 20.15
C ARG A 363 15.94 34.70 20.86
N CYS A 364 16.11 33.58 20.14
CA CYS A 364 16.13 32.25 20.74
C CYS A 364 17.51 31.90 21.33
N THR A 365 18.57 32.57 20.90
CA THR A 365 19.96 32.34 21.35
C THR A 365 20.46 33.34 22.38
N ALA A 366 19.70 34.39 22.67
CA ALA A 366 19.94 35.37 23.72
C ALA A 366 19.26 34.94 25.01
#